data_AF-A0A059G3G4-F1
#
_entry.id   AF-A0A059G3G4-F1
#
_cell.length_a   1.000
_cell.length_b   1.000
_cell.length_c   1.000
_cell.angle_alpha   90.00
_cell.angle_beta   90.00
_cell.angle_gamma   90.00
#
_symmetry.space_group_name_H-M   'P 1'
#
loop_
_entity.id
_entity.type
_entity.pdbx_description
1 polymer ?
#
loop_
_entity_poly.entity_id
_entity_poly.type
_entity_poly.pdbx_seq_one_letter_code
_entity_poly.pdbx_strand_id
1 'polypeptide(L)'
;MFLVDMREAIGNGLTIRPIETMMNHATTKVFFEDLRVPVANLIGDEGKGFRYILSGMNAERLLIAAECVGDAKWFINKATAYANERVLFGRPIGQNQGVQFPIARAYVQMRAAELMVHDGLRKYEAGENVGEQANI
;
A
#
# COMPACT_ATOMS: atom_id res chain seq x y z
N MET A 1 11.43 -9.69 -18.38
CA MET A 1 11.60 -9.24 -16.98
C MET A 1 12.82 -9.95 -16.46
N PHE A 2 13.73 -9.28 -15.77
CA PHE A 2 14.96 -9.90 -15.29
C PHE A 2 15.01 -9.91 -13.77
N LEU A 3 15.52 -11.00 -13.20
CA LEU A 3 15.97 -11.02 -11.81
C LEU A 3 17.39 -10.45 -11.75
N VAL A 4 17.62 -9.44 -10.91
CA VAL A 4 18.95 -8.84 -10.75
C VAL A 4 19.34 -8.93 -9.28
N ASP A 5 20.48 -9.57 -8.99
CA ASP A 5 21.06 -9.52 -7.65
C ASP A 5 21.75 -8.17 -7.45
N MET A 6 21.16 -7.33 -6.60
CA MET A 6 21.70 -6.00 -6.32
C MET A 6 23.07 -6.04 -5.64
N ARG A 7 23.40 -7.10 -4.89
CA ARG A 7 24.68 -7.20 -4.18
C ARG A 7 25.83 -7.36 -5.17
N GLU A 8 25.60 -8.07 -6.26
CA GLU A 8 26.58 -8.26 -7.33
C GLU A 8 26.58 -7.07 -8.30
N ALA A 9 25.40 -6.48 -8.56
CA ALA A 9 25.25 -5.41 -9.54
C ALA A 9 25.79 -4.04 -9.05
N ILE A 10 25.69 -3.73 -7.75
CA ILE A 10 26.16 -2.44 -7.21
C ILE A 10 27.67 -2.29 -7.43
N GLY A 11 28.07 -1.20 -8.07
CA GLY A 11 29.47 -0.96 -8.46
C GLY A 11 29.90 -1.67 -9.76
N ASN A 12 29.06 -2.56 -10.29
CA ASN A 12 29.27 -3.29 -11.54
C ASN A 12 28.17 -2.96 -12.57
N GLY A 13 27.89 -1.67 -12.75
CA GLY A 13 26.88 -1.16 -13.69
C GLY A 13 25.52 -0.81 -13.07
N LEU A 14 25.33 -1.02 -11.76
CA LEU A 14 24.21 -0.48 -10.99
C LEU A 14 24.71 0.57 -9.99
N THR A 15 24.07 1.74 -9.99
CA THR A 15 24.24 2.78 -8.96
C THR A 15 22.90 3.12 -8.33
N ILE A 16 22.83 3.16 -7.01
CA ILE A 16 21.63 3.50 -6.24
C ILE A 16 21.87 4.81 -5.49
N ARG A 17 20.94 5.76 -5.58
CA ARG A 17 20.99 7.03 -4.85
C ARG A 17 19.74 7.21 -4.00
N PRO A 18 19.85 7.50 -2.69
CA PRO A 18 18.68 7.71 -1.84
C PRO A 18 17.90 8.95 -2.30
N ILE A 19 16.58 8.90 -2.09
CA ILE A 19 15.71 10.07 -2.19
C ILE A 19 15.25 10.40 -0.77
N GLU A 20 15.45 11.64 -0.34
CA GLU A 20 14.86 12.12 0.90
C GLU A 20 13.35 12.18 0.74
N THR A 21 12.63 11.46 1.61
CA THR A 21 11.17 11.45 1.65
C THR A 21 10.70 11.63 3.10
N MET A 22 9.46 12.07 3.30
CA MET A 22 8.91 12.31 4.63
C MET A 22 8.60 11.02 5.42
N MET A 23 8.53 9.87 4.74
CA MET A 23 8.24 8.56 5.35
C MET A 23 9.48 7.67 5.29
N ASN A 24 9.60 6.71 6.21
CA ASN A 24 10.74 5.80 6.28
C ASN A 24 10.67 4.66 5.25
N HIS A 25 10.19 4.95 4.03
CA HIS A 25 10.34 4.05 2.89
C HIS A 25 11.64 4.42 2.18
N ALA A 26 12.54 3.45 2.05
CA ALA A 26 13.82 3.59 1.36
C ALA A 26 13.61 3.73 -0.16
N THR A 27 13.01 4.84 -0.58
CA THR A 27 12.80 5.20 -1.98
C THR A 27 14.13 5.66 -2.55
N THR A 28 14.52 5.09 -3.69
CA THR A 28 15.84 5.35 -4.29
C THR A 28 15.71 5.60 -5.80
N LYS A 29 16.66 6.34 -6.35
CA LYS A 29 16.92 6.39 -7.79
C LYS A 29 17.89 5.28 -8.13
N VAL A 30 17.57 4.53 -9.19
CA VAL A 30 18.38 3.41 -9.65
C VAL A 30 18.87 3.72 -11.05
N PHE A 31 20.18 3.69 -11.25
CA PHE A 31 20.84 3.96 -12.53
C PHE A 31 21.52 2.69 -13.02
N PHE A 32 21.28 2.36 -14.30
CA PHE A 32 21.87 1.22 -14.98
C PHE A 32 22.79 1.74 -16.09
N GLU A 33 24.08 1.43 -16.01
CA GLU A 33 25.11 1.82 -16.99
C GLU A 33 25.94 0.58 -17.32
N ASP A 34 25.80 0.07 -18.55
CA ASP A 34 26.45 -1.15 -19.02
C ASP A 34 26.30 -2.39 -18.11
N LEU A 35 25.22 -2.44 -17.30
CA LEU A 35 24.92 -3.59 -16.43
C LEU A 35 24.71 -4.84 -17.27
N ARG A 36 25.56 -5.84 -17.08
CA ARG A 36 25.42 -7.15 -17.71
C ARG A 36 24.54 -8.05 -16.86
N VAL A 37 23.48 -8.58 -17.46
CA VAL A 37 22.56 -9.52 -16.81
C VAL A 37 22.61 -10.86 -17.57
N PRO A 38 22.84 -12.00 -16.89
CA PRO A 38 22.81 -13.30 -17.54
C PRO A 38 21.44 -13.60 -18.17
N VAL A 39 21.43 -14.23 -19.34
CA VAL A 39 20.16 -14.65 -20.01
C VAL A 39 19.35 -15.61 -19.13
N ALA A 40 20.03 -16.41 -18.29
CA ALA A 40 19.37 -17.29 -17.32
C ALA A 40 18.52 -16.53 -16.28
N ASN A 41 18.73 -15.22 -16.10
CA ASN A 41 17.95 -14.40 -15.20
C ASN A 41 16.67 -13.86 -15.84
N LEU A 42 16.41 -14.15 -17.12
CA LEU A 42 15.16 -13.82 -17.78
C LEU A 42 14.03 -14.64 -17.15
N ILE A 43 13.06 -13.94 -16.57
CA ILE A 43 11.84 -14.57 -16.06
C ILE A 43 10.85 -14.71 -17.22
N GLY A 44 10.51 -15.96 -17.52
CA GLY A 44 9.58 -16.33 -18.58
C GLY A 44 10.17 -16.09 -19.98
N ASP A 45 9.40 -15.42 -20.84
CA ASP A 45 9.78 -15.20 -22.23
C ASP A 45 10.10 -13.72 -22.47
N GLU A 46 11.00 -13.47 -23.43
CA GLU A 46 11.31 -12.12 -23.90
C GLU A 46 10.05 -11.42 -24.44
N GLY A 47 9.95 -10.11 -24.20
CA GLY A 47 8.79 -9.30 -24.60
C GLY A 47 7.54 -9.46 -23.73
N LYS A 48 7.45 -10.48 -22.85
CA LYS A 48 6.26 -10.73 -22.01
C LYS A 48 6.31 -10.10 -20.60
N GLY A 49 7.37 -9.37 -20.28
CA GLY A 49 7.63 -8.83 -18.93
C GLY A 49 6.47 -8.02 -18.34
N PHE A 50 5.85 -7.14 -19.13
CA PHE A 50 4.73 -6.31 -18.66
C PHE A 50 3.54 -7.16 -18.20
N ARG A 51 3.21 -8.23 -18.93
CA ARG A 51 2.12 -9.14 -18.59
C ARG A 51 2.36 -9.86 -17.25
N TYR A 52 3.61 -10.26 -16.99
CA TYR A 52 3.99 -10.92 -15.75
C TYR A 52 3.90 -9.99 -14.53
N ILE A 53 4.18 -8.70 -14.71
CA ILE A 53 4.03 -7.70 -13.64
C ILE A 53 2.55 -7.44 -13.36
N LEU A 54 1.73 -7.27 -14.41
CA LEU A 54 0.30 -6.99 -14.25
C LEU A 54 -0.45 -8.05 -13.45
N SER A 55 -0.05 -9.33 -13.51
CA SER A 55 -0.68 -10.38 -12.71
C SER A 55 -0.52 -10.17 -11.20
N GLY A 56 0.54 -9.50 -10.75
CA GLY A 56 0.75 -9.18 -9.34
C GLY A 56 0.11 -7.87 -8.88
N MET A 57 -0.10 -6.91 -9.80
CA MET A 57 -0.50 -5.55 -9.42
C MET A 57 -1.88 -5.47 -8.74
N ASN A 58 -2.85 -6.29 -9.14
CA ASN A 58 -4.16 -6.26 -8.46
C ASN A 58 -4.10 -6.85 -7.04
N ALA A 59 -3.26 -7.85 -6.82
CA ALA A 59 -3.02 -8.39 -5.48
C ALA A 59 -2.32 -7.35 -4.60
N GLU A 60 -1.33 -6.65 -5.15
CA GLU A 60 -0.64 -5.55 -4.47
C GLU A 60 -1.58 -4.40 -4.10
N ARG A 61 -2.52 -4.03 -4.99
CA ARG A 61 -3.54 -3.01 -4.66
C ARG A 61 -4.43 -3.42 -3.49
N LEU A 62 -4.88 -4.68 -3.46
CA LEU A 62 -5.65 -5.21 -2.34
C LEU A 62 -4.83 -5.20 -1.04
N LEU A 63 -3.53 -5.51 -1.12
CA LEU A 63 -2.61 -5.44 0.01
C LEU A 63 -2.50 -4.02 0.58
N ILE A 64 -2.25 -3.02 -0.28
CA ILE A 64 -2.17 -1.61 0.13
C ILE A 64 -3.50 -1.11 0.69
N ALA A 65 -4.63 -1.49 0.08
CA ALA A 65 -5.95 -1.14 0.59
C ALA A 65 -6.19 -1.73 2.00
N ALA A 66 -5.72 -2.96 2.26
CA ALA A 66 -5.77 -3.56 3.59
C ALA A 66 -4.91 -2.81 4.62
N GLU A 67 -3.71 -2.34 4.22
CA GLU A 67 -2.86 -1.48 5.04
C GLU A 67 -3.59 -0.18 5.41
N CYS A 68 -4.18 0.51 4.43
CA CYS A 68 -4.96 1.73 4.67
C CYS A 68 -6.17 1.51 5.59
N VAL A 69 -6.84 0.35 5.52
CA VAL A 69 -7.91 -0.01 6.45
C VAL A 69 -7.37 -0.16 7.87
N GLY A 70 -6.20 -0.77 8.04
CA GLY A 70 -5.50 -0.87 9.33
C GLY A 70 -5.18 0.51 9.92
N ASP A 71 -4.60 1.39 9.11
CA ASP A 71 -4.31 2.77 9.49
C ASP A 71 -5.57 3.53 9.89
N ALA A 72 -6.65 3.42 9.10
CA ALA A 72 -7.92 4.06 9.40
C ALA A 72 -8.47 3.61 10.75
N LYS A 73 -8.43 2.31 11.07
CA LYS A 73 -8.82 1.79 12.40
C LYS A 73 -7.97 2.42 13.50
N TRP A 74 -6.65 2.51 13.31
CA TRP A 74 -5.75 3.11 14.29
C TRP A 74 -6.07 4.60 14.51
N PHE A 75 -6.22 5.37 13.44
CA PHE A 75 -6.54 6.80 13.52
C PHE A 75 -7.92 7.05 14.15
N ILE A 76 -8.93 6.27 13.79
CA ILE A 76 -10.27 6.37 14.40
C ILE A 76 -10.19 6.10 15.90
N ASN A 77 -9.47 5.04 16.31
CA ASN A 77 -9.30 4.70 17.72
C ASN A 77 -8.55 5.81 18.48
N LYS A 78 -7.46 6.33 17.91
CA LYS A 78 -6.69 7.44 18.49
C LYS A 78 -7.52 8.71 18.62
N ALA A 79 -8.25 9.10 17.57
CA ALA A 79 -9.11 10.28 17.58
C ALA A 79 -10.23 10.14 18.62
N THR A 80 -10.86 8.97 18.69
CA THR A 80 -11.94 8.68 19.65
C THR A 80 -11.44 8.73 21.09
N ALA A 81 -10.29 8.10 21.37
CA ALA A 81 -9.69 8.13 22.71
C ALA A 81 -9.38 9.57 23.15
N TYR A 82 -8.68 10.33 22.29
CA TYR A 82 -8.35 11.71 22.58
C TYR A 82 -9.60 12.59 22.76
N ALA A 83 -10.64 12.37 21.96
CA ALA A 83 -11.89 13.12 22.07
C ALA A 83 -12.60 12.89 23.42
N ASN A 84 -12.47 11.70 24.00
CA ASN A 84 -13.04 11.37 25.31
C ASN A 84 -12.20 11.88 26.49
N GLU A 85 -10.87 12.00 26.32
CA GLU A 85 -9.95 12.46 27.36
C GLU A 85 -9.84 13.99 27.42
N ARG A 86 -9.85 14.66 26.26
CA ARG A 86 -9.64 16.10 26.18
C ARG A 86 -10.89 16.86 26.64
N VAL A 87 -10.77 17.58 27.74
CA VAL A 87 -11.84 18.44 28.29
C VAL A 87 -11.64 19.90 27.88
N LEU A 88 -12.67 20.50 27.29
CA LEU A 88 -12.77 21.94 27.03
C LEU A 88 -14.19 22.40 27.32
N PHE A 89 -14.34 23.63 27.84
CA PHE A 89 -15.65 24.17 28.21
C PHE A 89 -16.44 23.27 29.19
N GLY A 90 -15.72 22.62 30.12
CA GLY A 90 -16.31 21.84 31.21
C GLY A 90 -16.74 20.40 30.85
N ARG A 91 -16.50 19.91 29.63
CA ARG A 91 -16.80 18.52 29.24
C ARG A 91 -15.83 17.97 28.18
N PRO A 92 -15.72 16.64 28.02
CA PRO A 92 -14.99 16.04 26.91
C PRO A 92 -15.41 16.58 25.54
N ILE A 93 -14.44 16.85 24.66
CA ILE A 93 -14.70 17.40 23.33
C ILE A 93 -15.48 16.42 22.44
N GLY A 94 -15.43 15.12 22.73
CA GLY A 94 -16.19 14.08 22.07
C GLY A 94 -17.71 14.18 22.26
N GLN A 95 -18.20 15.06 23.13
CA GLN A 95 -19.63 15.38 23.23
C GLN A 95 -20.09 16.43 22.22
N ASN A 96 -19.17 17.06 21.49
CA ASN A 96 -19.51 18.06 20.48
C ASN A 96 -19.71 17.38 19.12
N GLN A 97 -20.86 17.62 18.49
CA GLN A 97 -21.20 17.04 17.18
C GLN A 97 -20.15 17.31 16.10
N GLY A 98 -19.49 18.49 16.16
CA GLY A 98 -18.40 18.84 15.26
C GLY A 98 -17.16 17.93 15.36
N VAL A 99 -17.01 17.19 16.45
CA VAL A 99 -15.98 16.15 16.63
C VAL A 99 -16.54 14.76 16.32
N GLN A 100 -17.78 14.48 16.74
CA GLN A 100 -18.40 13.17 16.55
C GLN A 100 -18.66 12.82 15.09
N PHE A 101 -19.23 13.75 14.31
CA PHE A 101 -19.67 13.44 12.95
C PHE A 101 -18.51 13.11 11.99
N PRO A 102 -17.36 13.81 12.02
CA PRO A 102 -16.20 13.41 11.23
C PRO A 102 -15.67 12.01 11.59
N ILE A 103 -15.59 11.68 12.89
CA ILE A 103 -15.13 10.36 13.34
C ILE A 103 -16.11 9.27 12.87
N ALA A 104 -17.41 9.50 13.02
CA ALA A 104 -18.45 8.57 12.55
C ALA A 104 -18.40 8.38 11.02
N ARG A 105 -18.19 9.46 10.25
CA ARG A 105 -18.03 9.39 8.80
C ARG A 105 -16.81 8.56 8.40
N ALA A 106 -15.66 8.83 9.03
CA ALA A 106 -14.43 8.08 8.79
C ALA A 106 -14.62 6.59 9.09
N TYR A 107 -15.34 6.26 10.18
CA TYR A 107 -15.68 4.88 10.51
C TYR A 107 -16.53 4.20 9.42
N VAL A 108 -17.60 4.85 8.95
CA VAL A 108 -18.45 4.29 7.91
C VAL A 108 -17.67 4.07 6.60
N GLN A 109 -16.85 5.04 6.21
CA GLN A 109 -16.00 4.92 5.00
C GLN A 109 -14.97 3.80 5.13
N MET A 110 -14.31 3.69 6.29
CA MET A 110 -13.37 2.60 6.57
C MET A 110 -14.06 1.24 6.47
N ARG A 111 -15.26 1.09 7.05
CA ARG A 111 -16.02 -0.17 6.97
C ARG A 111 -16.43 -0.51 5.54
N ALA A 112 -16.80 0.48 4.73
CA ALA A 112 -17.10 0.26 3.32
C ALA A 112 -15.86 -0.23 2.54
N ALA A 113 -14.70 0.43 2.75
CA ALA A 113 -13.44 0.00 2.14
C ALA A 113 -13.03 -1.41 2.59
N GLU A 114 -13.18 -1.72 3.88
CA GLU A 114 -12.86 -3.04 4.45
C GLU A 114 -13.71 -4.16 3.80
N LEU A 115 -15.00 -3.92 3.57
CA LEU A 115 -15.85 -4.88 2.88
C LEU A 115 -15.39 -5.12 1.44
N MET A 116 -14.97 -4.06 0.73
CA MET A 116 -14.45 -4.18 -0.63
C MET A 116 -13.15 -4.99 -0.68
N VAL A 117 -12.23 -4.73 0.26
CA VAL A 117 -10.99 -5.49 0.40
C VAL A 117 -11.28 -6.96 0.66
N HIS A 118 -12.21 -7.27 1.57
CA HIS A 118 -12.58 -8.67 1.84
C HIS A 118 -13.22 -9.37 0.64
N ASP A 119 -14.07 -8.70 -0.13
CA ASP A 119 -14.60 -9.28 -1.37
C ASP A 119 -13.50 -9.53 -2.40
N GLY A 120 -12.59 -8.57 -2.57
CA GLY A 120 -11.44 -8.69 -3.46
C GLY A 120 -10.51 -9.84 -3.07
N LEU A 121 -10.20 -9.99 -1.78
CA LEU A 121 -9.38 -11.09 -1.28
C LEU A 121 -10.06 -12.45 -1.47
N ARG A 122 -11.36 -12.55 -1.17
CA ARG A 122 -12.13 -13.79 -1.39
C ARG A 122 -12.07 -14.23 -2.85
N LYS A 123 -12.26 -13.29 -3.79
CA LYS A 123 -12.16 -13.57 -5.23
C LYS A 123 -10.73 -13.94 -5.63
N TYR A 124 -9.73 -13.25 -5.07
CA TYR A 124 -8.31 -13.54 -5.34
C TYR A 124 -7.96 -14.98 -4.93
N GLU A 125 -8.35 -15.39 -3.73
CA GLU A 125 -8.12 -16.74 -3.19
C GLU A 125 -8.84 -17.82 -4.02
N ALA A 126 -10.01 -17.49 -4.58
CA ALA A 126 -10.73 -18.37 -5.50
C ALA A 126 -10.13 -18.45 -6.92
N GLY A 127 -9.07 -17.68 -7.21
CA GLY A 127 -8.47 -17.59 -8.55
C GLY A 127 -9.32 -16.80 -9.55
N GLU A 128 -10.27 -16.01 -9.08
CA GLU A 128 -11.15 -15.17 -9.91
C GLU A 128 -10.49 -13.84 -10.29
N ASN A 129 -11.10 -13.12 -11.23
CA ASN A 129 -10.66 -11.78 -11.60
C ASN A 129 -11.07 -10.75 -10.52
N VAL A 130 -10.07 -10.10 -9.94
CA VAL A 130 -10.23 -9.10 -8.87
C VAL A 130 -10.06 -7.65 -9.35
N GLY A 131 -9.98 -7.43 -10.66
CA GLY A 131 -9.67 -6.12 -11.23
C GLY A 131 -10.66 -5.03 -10.85
N GLU A 132 -11.94 -5.36 -10.63
CA GLU A 132 -12.92 -4.39 -10.15
C GLU A 132 -12.63 -4.00 -8.69
N GLN A 133 -12.62 -4.98 -7.78
CA GLN A 133 -12.47 -4.77 -6.33
C GLN A 133 -11.13 -4.11 -5.98
N ALA A 134 -10.08 -4.40 -6.75
CA ALA A 134 -8.76 -3.82 -6.55
C ALA A 134 -8.65 -2.35 -6.99
N ASN A 135 -9.63 -1.80 -7.70
CA ASN A 135 -9.57 -0.45 -8.30
C ASN A 135 -10.76 0.46 -7.93
N ILE A 136 -11.62 0.06 -7.00
CA ILE A 136 -12.75 0.86 -6.49
C ILE A 136 -12.66 1.04 -4.97
#